data_AF-C2KZU5-F1
#
_entry.id   AF-C2KZU5-F1
#
_cell.length_a   1.000
_cell.length_b   1.000
_cell.length_c   1.000
_cell.angle_alpha   90.00
_cell.angle_beta   90.00
_cell.angle_gamma   90.00
#
_symmetry.space_group_name_H-M   'P 1'
#
loop_
_entity.id
_entity.type
_entity.pdbx_description
1 polymer ?
#
loop_
_entity_poly.entity_id
_entity_poly.type
_entity_poly.pdbx_seq_one_letter_code
_entity_poly.pdbx_strand_id
1 'polypeptide(L)' 'MRGVFLVPEKREENLPDPKDVIFYAVTMEARKDSDAYLVTGNIKHFPLKPYVVTPREMLTILENGEKLLPEEANSDE' A
#
# COMPACT_ATOMS: atom_id res chain seq x y z
N MET A 1 12.77 -11.34 8.51
CA MET A 1 12.05 -10.50 7.54
C MET A 1 11.82 -11.35 6.29
N ARG A 2 10.57 -11.56 5.85
CA ARG A 2 10.25 -12.31 4.61
C ARG A 2 10.18 -11.30 3.46
N GLY A 3 11.06 -11.44 2.47
CA GLY A 3 10.99 -10.67 1.22
C GLY A 3 10.14 -11.40 0.18
N VAL A 4 9.52 -10.66 -0.73
CA VAL A 4 8.82 -11.21 -1.91
C VAL A 4 9.58 -10.76 -3.15
N PHE A 5 9.85 -11.70 -4.06
CA PHE A 5 10.43 -11.37 -5.37
C PHE A 5 9.30 -11.11 -6.36
N LEU A 6 9.29 -9.92 -6.96
CA LEU A 6 8.31 -9.52 -7.97
C LEU A 6 9.04 -9.06 -9.21
N VAL A 7 8.48 -9.40 -10.38
CA VAL A 7 8.94 -8.90 -11.67
C VAL A 7 7.85 -7.98 -12.22
N PRO A 8 7.92 -6.67 -11.93
CA PRO A 8 6.91 -5.74 -12.40
C PRO A 8 6.96 -5.61 -13.91
N GLU A 9 5.79 -5.60 -14.54
CA GLU A 9 5.68 -5.22 -15.95
C GLU A 9 6.20 -3.79 -16.15
N LYS A 10 6.93 -3.56 -17.26
CA LYS A 10 7.38 -2.23 -17.63
C LYS A 10 6.14 -1.35 -17.86
N ARG A 11 6.02 -0.27 -17.08
CA ARG A 11 4.98 0.75 -17.26
C ARG A 11 5.56 2.01 -17.88
N GLU A 12 4.84 2.54 -18.85
CA GLU A 12 5.11 3.84 -19.47
C GLU A 12 4.25 4.93 -18.82
N GLU A 13 4.17 4.91 -17.49
CA GLU A 13 3.41 5.93 -16.77
C GLU A 13 4.19 7.24 -16.72
N ASN A 14 3.52 8.32 -17.12
CA ASN A 14 4.08 9.66 -17.10
C ASN A 14 3.97 10.25 -15.69
N LEU A 15 4.80 9.75 -14.78
CA LEU A 15 4.94 10.30 -13.44
C LEU A 15 5.84 11.55 -13.47
N PRO A 16 5.64 12.53 -12.58
CA PRO A 16 6.47 13.72 -12.49
C PRO A 16 7.98 13.43 -12.29
N ASP A 17 8.34 12.36 -11.57
CA ASP A 17 9.71 11.88 -11.46
C ASP A 17 9.84 10.48 -12.10
N PRO A 18 10.67 10.32 -13.16
CA PRO A 18 10.87 9.03 -13.82
C PRO A 18 11.41 7.93 -12.90
N LYS A 19 12.10 8.29 -11.80
CA LYS A 19 12.62 7.30 -10.83
C LYS A 19 11.49 6.68 -10.00
N ASP A 20 10.34 7.33 -9.92
CA ASP A 20 9.21 6.85 -9.13
C ASP A 20 8.41 5.75 -9.83
N VAL A 21 8.59 5.59 -11.15
CA VAL A 21 7.87 4.60 -11.99
C VAL A 21 8.08 3.17 -11.48
N ILE A 22 9.30 2.84 -11.01
CA ILE A 22 9.58 1.48 -10.54
C ILE A 22 8.80 1.12 -9.27
N PHE A 23 8.66 2.06 -8.32
CA PHE A 23 7.92 1.83 -7.09
C PHE A 23 6.42 1.67 -7.37
N TYR A 24 5.90 2.49 -8.27
CA TYR A 24 4.51 2.37 -8.69
C TYR A 24 4.27 1.04 -9.42
N ALA A 25 5.15 0.65 -10.34
CA ALA A 25 5.04 -0.61 -11.08
C ALA A 25 5.11 -1.83 -10.15
N VAL A 26 6.03 -1.86 -9.18
CA VAL A 26 6.10 -2.91 -8.15
C VAL A 26 4.81 -2.97 -7.34
N THR A 27 4.27 -1.83 -6.94
CA THR A 27 3.00 -1.77 -6.21
C THR A 27 1.87 -2.36 -7.07
N MET A 28 1.79 -1.97 -8.34
CA MET A 28 0.73 -2.48 -9.23
C MET A 28 0.86 -3.98 -9.50
N GLU A 29 2.08 -4.50 -9.58
CA GLU A 29 2.32 -5.94 -9.71
C GLU A 29 1.86 -6.67 -8.44
N ALA A 30 2.30 -6.24 -7.26
CA ALA A 30 1.89 -6.82 -5.99
C ALA A 30 0.36 -6.79 -5.79
N ARG A 31 -0.30 -5.76 -6.32
CA ARG A 31 -1.76 -5.59 -6.25
C ARG A 31 -2.56 -6.57 -7.09
N LYS A 32 -1.93 -7.32 -7.99
CA LYS A 32 -2.61 -8.42 -8.72
C LYS A 32 -2.95 -9.57 -7.78
N ASP A 33 -2.12 -9.81 -6.76
CA ASP A 33 -2.21 -10.98 -5.88
C ASP A 33 -2.51 -10.63 -4.41
N SER A 34 -2.49 -9.35 -4.04
CA SER A 34 -2.65 -8.91 -2.64
C SER A 34 -3.18 -7.47 -2.53
N ASP A 35 -3.69 -7.09 -1.35
CA ASP A 35 -4.03 -5.69 -1.04
C ASP A 35 -2.79 -4.87 -0.70
N ALA A 36 -1.92 -4.65 -1.69
CA ALA A 36 -0.67 -3.91 -1.52
C ALA A 36 -0.87 -2.38 -1.60
N TYR A 37 -0.15 -1.64 -0.75
CA TYR A 37 -0.18 -0.18 -0.67
C TYR A 37 1.19 0.42 -0.99
N LEU A 38 1.21 1.54 -1.71
CA LEU A 38 2.39 2.39 -1.84
C LEU A 38 2.37 3.44 -0.73
N VAL A 39 3.22 3.25 0.27
CA VAL A 39 3.38 4.21 1.37
C VAL A 39 4.51 5.18 1.04
N THR A 40 4.21 6.49 0.94
CA THR A 40 5.20 7.50 0.51
C THR A 40 4.96 8.88 1.13
N GLY A 41 6.06 9.60 1.42
CA GLY A 41 6.01 11.02 1.77
C GLY A 41 5.88 11.95 0.54
N ASN A 42 6.18 11.45 -0.65
CA ASN A 42 6.17 12.21 -1.91
C ASN A 42 4.87 12.01 -2.68
N ILE A 43 3.71 12.07 -1.98
CA ILE A 43 2.41 11.70 -2.56
C ILE A 43 2.06 12.44 -3.86
N LYS A 44 2.56 13.67 -4.02
CA LYS A 44 2.36 14.50 -5.22
C LYS A 44 3.02 13.94 -6.50
N HIS A 45 3.95 13.00 -6.37
CA HIS A 45 4.61 12.34 -7.51
C HIS A 45 3.81 11.16 -8.06
N PHE A 46 2.74 10.76 -7.39
CA PHE A 46 1.97 9.57 -7.73
C PHE A 46 0.52 9.94 -8.04
N PRO A 47 -0.18 9.11 -8.83
CA PRO A 47 -1.60 9.34 -9.08
C PRO A 47 -2.40 9.23 -7.77
N LEU A 48 -3.40 10.08 -7.63
CA LEU A 48 -4.29 10.06 -6.47
C LEU A 48 -5.18 8.80 -6.54
N LYS A 49 -4.81 7.77 -5.78
CA LYS A 49 -5.48 6.47 -5.72
C LYS A 49 -5.60 6.00 -4.26
N PRO A 50 -6.62 5.22 -3.90
CA PRO A 50 -6.84 4.77 -2.51
C PRO A 50 -5.70 3.97 -1.88
N TYR A 51 -4.82 3.42 -2.71
CA TYR A 51 -3.67 2.60 -2.30
C TYR A 51 -2.33 3.34 -2.36
N VAL A 52 -2.34 4.61 -2.73
CA VAL A 52 -1.17 5.50 -2.63
C VAL A 52 -1.41 6.39 -1.42
N VAL A 53 -0.71 6.10 -0.34
CA VAL A 53 -1.00 6.66 0.98
C VAL A 53 0.25 7.28 1.59
N THR A 54 0.05 8.27 2.45
CA THR A 54 1.08 8.79 3.33
C THR A 54 1.35 7.81 4.48
N PRO A 55 2.51 7.88 5.14
CA PRO A 55 2.77 7.09 6.34
C PRO A 55 1.71 7.29 7.43
N ARG A 56 1.18 8.51 7.58
CA ARG A 56 0.11 8.80 8.55
C ARG A 56 -1.18 8.06 8.20
N GLU A 57 -1.61 8.11 6.94
CA GLU A 57 -2.79 7.39 6.49
C GLU A 57 -2.62 5.87 6.65
N MET A 58 -1.42 5.34 6.43
CA MET A 58 -1.13 3.92 6.66
C MET A 58 -1.31 3.54 8.14
N LEU A 59 -0.85 4.36 9.09
CA LEU A 59 -1.08 4.11 10.51
C LEU A 59 -2.58 4.05 10.82
N THR A 60 -3.36 5.01 10.29
CA THR A 60 -4.82 5.00 10.46
C THR A 60 -5.49 3.78 9.82
N ILE A 61 -5.01 3.29 8.67
CA ILE A 61 -5.51 2.06 8.05
C ILE A 61 -5.24 0.86 8.95
N LEU A 62 -4.03 0.77 9.54
CA LEU A 62 -3.66 -0.32 10.44
C LEU A 62 -4.49 -0.31 11.73
N GLU A 63 -4.63 0.84 12.38
CA GLU A 63 -5.44 1.03 13.58
C GLU A 63 -6.92 0.66 13.35
N ASN A 64 -7.46 1.04 12.19
CA ASN A 64 -8.85 0.72 11.84
C ASN A 64 -9.02 -0.75 11.39
N GLY A 65 -7.99 -1.35 10.79
CA GLY A 65 -7.99 -2.77 10.44
C GLY A 65 -7.98 -3.68 11.67
N GLU A 66 -7.30 -3.29 12.74
CA GLU A 66 -7.30 -4.00 14.03
C GLU A 66 -8.68 -3.99 14.70
N LYS A 67 -9.47 -2.93 14.53
CA LYS A 67 -10.82 -2.78 15.11
C LYS A 67 -11.88 -3.68 14.46
N LEU A 68 -11.61 -4.26 13.29
CA LEU A 68 -12.52 -5.20 12.61
C LEU A 68 -12.36 -6.65 13.09
N LEU A 69 -11.31 -6.94 13.86
CA LEU A 69 -11.24 -8.18 14.62
C LEU A 69 -12.22 -8.02 15.79
N PRO A 70 -13.20 -8.92 15.98
CA PRO A 70 -14.07 -8.82 17.14
C PRO A 70 -13.18 -8.80 18.37
N GLU A 71 -13.35 -7.77 19.22
CA GLU A 71 -12.87 -7.85 20.59
C GLU A 71 -13.41 -9.16 21.13
N GLU A 72 -12.50 -10.05 21.56
CA GLU A 72 -12.92 -11.35 22.09
C GLU A 72 -14.06 -11.09 23.06
N ALA A 73 -15.22 -11.67 22.75
CA ALA A 73 -16.38 -11.58 23.60
C ALA A 73 -15.91 -12.03 24.97
N ASN A 74 -15.71 -11.08 25.88
CA ASN A 74 -15.55 -11.36 27.29
C ASN A 74 -16.84 -12.11 27.66
N SER A 75 -16.72 -13.44 27.69
CA SER A 75 -17.67 -14.30 28.33
C SER A 75 -17.57 -13.97 29.81
N ASP A 76 -18.42 -13.04 30.23
CA ASP A 76 -18.80 -12.90 31.63
C ASP A 76 -19.38 -14.25 32.08
N GLU A 77 -18.58 -15.02 32.81
CA GLU A 77 -19.00 -16.01 33.81
C GLU A 77 -18.23 -15.77 35.12
#